data_AF-A0A2C9L313-F1
#
_entry.id   AF-A0A2C9L313-F1
#
_cell.length_a   1.000
_cell.length_b   1.000
_cell.length_c   1.000
_cell.angle_alpha   90.00
_cell.angle_beta   90.00
_cell.angle_gamma   90.00
#
_symmetry.space_group_name_H-M   'P 1'
#
loop_
_entity.id
_entity.type
_entity.pdbx_description
1 polymer ?
#
loop_
_entity_poly.entity_id
_entity_poly.type
_entity_poly.pdbx_seq_one_letter_code
_entity_poly.pdbx_strand_id
1 'polypeptide(L)'
;MARYSARYVMVSIPIVCYDAAKITVISGWVFSAAISLSIVYGIHGDITAENKSSVGVAALYNAVARSVWGACVSWVIIACSSGYGGPVTALLSWKPFVVLSRLTFMAYLVHPSVIMVYLNNQEALYASNDVHNAITYLGLMVIIYMVSFLLMLALESPVIALDKVWLRNSRKVARDVR
;
A
#
# COMPACT_ATOMS: atom_id res chain seq x y z
N MET A 1 -32.12 16.13 -18.35
CA MET A 1 -30.78 16.15 -18.97
C MET A 1 -29.88 17.05 -18.11
N ALA A 2 -29.56 16.62 -16.87
CA ALA A 2 -28.79 17.42 -15.90
C ALA A 2 -28.19 16.50 -14.82
N ARG A 3 -27.11 15.80 -15.17
CA ARG A 3 -26.23 15.12 -14.22
C ARG A 3 -24.80 15.40 -14.68
N TYR A 4 -23.87 15.55 -13.73
CA TYR A 4 -22.39 15.62 -13.88
C TYR A 4 -21.67 16.98 -13.72
N SER A 5 -22.33 18.08 -13.34
CA SER A 5 -21.65 19.39 -13.19
C SER A 5 -21.06 19.73 -11.81
N ALA A 6 -20.86 18.76 -10.90
CA ALA A 6 -20.40 19.09 -9.53
C ALA A 6 -19.33 18.16 -8.93
N ARG A 7 -18.66 17.36 -9.77
CA ARG A 7 -17.53 16.51 -9.32
C ARG A 7 -16.14 17.06 -9.69
N TYR A 8 -16.08 18.32 -10.15
CA TYR A 8 -14.85 19.01 -10.58
C TYR A 8 -14.35 20.08 -9.59
N VAL A 9 -14.99 20.24 -8.43
CA VAL A 9 -14.55 21.18 -7.39
C VAL A 9 -13.72 20.44 -6.34
N MET A 10 -12.49 20.02 -6.66
CA MET A 10 -11.37 19.89 -5.69
C MET A 10 -10.03 19.38 -6.24
N VAL A 11 -9.81 19.30 -7.56
CA VAL A 11 -8.44 19.07 -8.09
C VAL A 11 -8.17 19.99 -9.28
N SER A 12 -8.50 21.27 -9.13
CA SER A 12 -7.76 22.30 -9.86
C SER A 12 -6.56 22.64 -9.01
N ILE A 13 -5.50 21.86 -9.18
CA ILE A 13 -4.14 22.16 -8.73
C ILE A 13 -3.47 22.80 -9.96
N PRO A 14 -3.52 24.15 -10.13
CA PRO A 14 -2.75 24.80 -11.16
C PRO A 14 -1.34 24.99 -10.58
N ILE A 15 -0.40 24.08 -10.80
CA ILE A 15 0.97 24.36 -10.30
C ILE A 15 2.15 23.95 -11.16
N VAL A 16 2.01 23.49 -12.41
CA VAL A 16 3.22 23.42 -13.26
C VAL A 16 2.93 23.75 -14.72
N CYS A 17 2.87 25.04 -15.03
CA CYS A 17 3.26 25.59 -16.35
C CYS A 17 4.82 25.57 -16.37
N TYR A 18 5.53 24.53 -16.81
CA TYR A 18 5.68 23.92 -18.14
C TYR A 18 6.70 24.64 -19.04
N ASP A 19 7.97 24.62 -18.63
CA ASP A 19 9.12 24.39 -19.55
C ASP A 19 10.37 23.90 -18.77
N ALA A 20 10.60 24.40 -17.55
CA ALA A 20 11.58 23.88 -16.58
C ALA A 20 11.09 22.64 -15.78
N ALA A 21 10.01 22.00 -16.23
CA ALA A 21 9.26 20.99 -15.48
C ALA A 21 9.94 19.61 -15.44
N LYS A 22 10.73 19.25 -16.46
CA LYS A 22 11.40 17.93 -16.51
C LYS A 22 12.45 17.77 -15.41
N ILE A 23 13.29 18.79 -15.21
CA ILE A 23 14.37 18.73 -14.21
C ILE A 23 13.77 18.59 -12.81
N THR A 24 12.74 19.37 -12.48
CA THR A 24 12.02 19.31 -11.20
C THR A 24 11.37 17.95 -10.95
N VAL A 25 10.76 17.36 -11.98
CA VAL A 25 10.16 16.03 -11.89
C VAL A 25 11.23 14.96 -11.67
N ILE A 26 12.31 14.98 -12.47
CA ILE A 26 13.42 14.02 -12.35
C ILE A 26 14.09 14.15 -10.98
N SER A 27 14.36 15.37 -10.51
CA SER A 27 14.91 15.59 -9.17
C SER A 27 13.98 15.07 -8.09
N GLY A 28 12.65 15.23 -8.24
CA GLY A 28 11.67 14.69 -7.30
C GLY A 28 11.68 13.15 -7.26
N TRP A 29 11.82 12.49 -8.41
CA TRP A 29 11.95 11.02 -8.47
C TRP A 29 13.24 10.54 -7.82
N VAL A 30 14.38 11.16 -8.15
CA VAL A 30 15.68 10.79 -7.58
C VAL A 30 15.70 11.03 -6.08
N PHE A 31 15.20 12.19 -5.63
CA PHE A 31 15.15 12.53 -4.22
C PHE A 31 14.23 11.60 -3.43
N SER A 32 13.03 11.32 -3.96
CA SER A 32 12.10 10.37 -3.34
C SER A 32 12.68 8.96 -3.27
N ALA A 33 13.39 8.50 -4.29
CA ALA A 33 14.03 7.19 -4.31
C ALA A 33 15.24 7.12 -3.37
N ALA A 34 16.06 8.17 -3.33
CA ALA A 34 17.22 8.25 -2.44
C ALA A 34 16.78 8.24 -0.97
N ILE A 35 15.74 9.01 -0.63
CA ILE A 35 15.19 9.03 0.73
C ILE A 35 14.59 7.68 1.10
N SER A 36 13.78 7.07 0.22
CA SER A 36 13.17 5.77 0.52
C SER A 36 14.22 4.68 0.72
N LEU A 37 15.27 4.65 -0.11
CA LEU A 37 16.40 3.73 0.06
C LEU A 37 17.17 4.01 1.35
N SER A 38 17.45 5.29 1.65
CA SER A 38 18.14 5.68 2.89
C SER A 38 17.35 5.25 4.14
N ILE A 39 16.02 5.36 4.11
CA ILE A 39 15.17 4.88 5.20
C ILE A 39 15.31 3.35 5.34
N VAL A 40 15.17 2.58 4.26
CA VAL A 40 15.20 1.11 4.31
C VAL A 40 16.57 0.58 4.78
N TYR A 41 17.66 1.11 4.23
CA TYR A 41 19.01 0.64 4.54
C TYR A 41 19.62 1.30 5.78
N GLY A 42 19.08 2.43 6.23
CA GLY A 42 19.62 3.19 7.38
C GLY A 42 19.58 2.43 8.71
N ILE A 43 18.65 1.49 8.86
CA ILE A 43 18.53 0.64 10.06
C ILE A 43 19.45 -0.58 10.03
N HIS A 44 20.06 -0.91 8.89
CA HIS A 44 20.79 -2.17 8.73
C HIS A 44 21.94 -2.33 9.75
N GLY A 45 22.64 -1.25 10.07
CA GLY A 45 23.71 -1.26 11.08
C GLY A 45 23.25 -1.52 12.52
N ASP A 46 21.99 -1.15 12.85
CA ASP A 46 21.40 -1.39 14.16
C ASP A 46 20.96 -2.85 14.33
N ILE A 47 20.50 -3.48 13.24
CA ILE A 47 20.05 -4.88 13.25
C ILE A 47 21.24 -5.85 13.34
N THR A 48 22.34 -5.55 12.65
CA THR A 48 23.54 -6.42 12.60
C THR A 48 24.41 -6.29 13.86
N ALA A 49 24.07 -5.41 14.81
CA ALA A 49 24.78 -5.15 16.06
C ALA A 49 26.25 -4.69 15.93
N GLU A 50 26.75 -4.46 14.71
CA GLU A 50 28.10 -3.93 14.46
C GLU A 50 28.24 -2.46 14.86
N ASN A 51 27.19 -1.64 14.70
CA ASN A 51 27.22 -0.20 15.01
C ASN A 51 25.87 0.27 15.56
N LYS A 52 25.61 0.03 16.84
CA LYS A 52 24.40 0.53 17.51
C LYS A 52 24.35 2.06 17.48
N SER A 53 23.33 2.60 16.82
CA SER A 53 23.01 4.02 16.82
C SER A 53 22.67 4.49 18.23
N SER A 54 22.95 5.76 18.51
CA SER A 54 22.57 6.37 19.78
C SER A 54 21.04 6.32 19.95
N VAL A 55 20.57 6.11 21.19
CA VAL A 55 19.14 6.02 21.53
C VAL A 55 18.33 7.20 20.96
N GLY A 56 18.93 8.40 20.93
CA GLY A 56 18.31 9.58 20.34
C GLY A 56 18.08 9.47 18.84
N VAL A 57 19.03 8.88 18.10
CA VAL A 57 18.93 8.67 16.64
C VAL A 57 17.89 7.60 16.33
N ALA A 58 17.87 6.50 17.08
CA ALA A 58 16.87 5.44 16.93
C ALA A 58 15.45 5.95 17.22
N ALA A 59 15.25 6.76 18.25
CA ALA A 59 13.95 7.34 18.58
C ALA A 59 13.48 8.33 17.49
N LEU A 60 14.38 9.19 17.02
CA LEU A 60 14.09 10.12 15.93
C LEU A 60 13.72 9.36 14.65
N TYR A 61 14.51 8.35 14.26
CA TYR A 61 14.22 7.52 13.10
C TYR A 61 12.82 6.89 13.20
N ASN A 62 12.48 6.26 14.33
CA ASN A 62 11.16 5.62 14.50
C ASN A 62 10.00 6.62 14.38
N ALA A 63 10.18 7.86 14.84
CA ALA A 63 9.16 8.90 14.74
C ALA A 63 8.99 9.45 13.31
N VAL A 64 10.10 9.69 12.59
CA VAL A 64 10.06 10.39 11.30
C VAL A 64 10.03 9.47 10.09
N ALA A 65 10.61 8.27 10.17
CA ALA A 65 10.78 7.37 9.03
C ALA A 65 9.44 7.07 8.35
N ARG A 66 8.39 6.77 9.13
CA ARG A 66 7.07 6.45 8.58
C ARG A 66 6.40 7.65 7.91
N SER A 67 6.59 8.84 8.47
CA SER A 67 6.05 10.11 7.96
C SER A 67 6.75 10.52 6.67
N VAL A 68 8.08 10.46 6.65
CA VAL A 68 8.90 10.76 5.47
C VAL A 68 8.62 9.75 4.35
N TRP A 69 8.51 8.46 4.66
CA TRP A 69 8.07 7.45 3.69
C TRP A 69 6.70 7.80 3.08
N GLY A 70 5.76 8.24 3.91
CA GLY A 70 4.46 8.72 3.45
C GLY A 70 4.57 9.93 2.50
N ALA A 71 5.45 10.88 2.82
CA ALA A 71 5.72 12.04 1.96
C ALA A 71 6.32 11.63 0.60
N CYS A 72 7.27 10.69 0.59
CA CYS A 72 7.81 10.12 -0.64
C CYS A 72 6.72 9.47 -1.51
N VAL A 73 5.86 8.64 -0.91
CA VAL A 73 4.73 8.02 -1.62
C VAL A 73 3.73 9.06 -2.12
N SER A 74 3.48 10.12 -1.35
CA SER A 74 2.59 11.22 -1.77
C SER A 74 3.11 11.93 -3.02
N TRP A 75 4.41 12.16 -3.13
CA TRP A 75 5.04 12.71 -4.33
C TRP A 75 4.83 11.81 -5.54
N VAL A 76 4.99 10.49 -5.39
CA VAL A 76 4.74 9.51 -6.47
C VAL A 76 3.29 9.58 -6.95
N ILE A 77 2.32 9.71 -6.04
CA ILE A 77 0.89 9.84 -6.39
C ILE A 77 0.63 11.14 -7.17
N ILE A 78 1.21 12.27 -6.71
CA ILE A 78 1.09 13.56 -7.38
C ILE A 78 1.72 13.51 -8.78
N ALA A 79 2.91 12.93 -8.91
CA ALA A 79 3.60 12.77 -10.19
C ALA A 79 2.80 11.89 -11.17
N CYS A 80 2.19 10.81 -10.67
CA CYS A 80 1.35 9.93 -11.48
C CYS A 80 0.04 10.59 -11.91
N SER A 81 -0.63 11.32 -11.02
CA SER A 81 -1.89 12.01 -11.32
C SER A 81 -1.71 13.22 -12.26
N SER A 82 -0.53 13.84 -12.24
CA SER A 82 -0.17 14.97 -13.10
C SER A 82 0.30 14.56 -14.51
N GLY A 83 0.28 13.26 -14.85
CA GLY A 83 0.68 12.75 -16.17
C GLY A 83 2.19 12.59 -16.38
N TYR A 84 3.01 12.85 -15.37
CA TYR A 84 4.48 12.73 -15.43
C TYR A 84 5.02 11.40 -14.91
N GLY A 85 4.15 10.42 -14.64
CA GLY A 85 4.57 9.13 -14.10
C GLY A 85 5.06 8.10 -15.14
N GLY A 86 4.94 8.40 -16.45
CA GLY A 86 5.48 7.57 -17.53
C GLY A 86 5.13 6.07 -17.37
N PRO A 87 6.14 5.16 -17.27
CA PRO A 87 5.89 3.72 -17.13
C PRO A 87 5.23 3.34 -15.79
N VAL A 88 5.47 4.10 -14.73
CA VAL A 88 4.89 3.85 -13.39
C VAL A 88 3.38 4.02 -13.44
N THR A 89 2.89 5.05 -14.13
CA THR A 89 1.44 5.26 -14.32
C THR A 89 0.79 4.12 -15.10
N ALA A 90 1.46 3.58 -16.11
CA ALA A 90 0.97 2.42 -16.88
C ALA A 90 0.88 1.16 -16.01
N LEU A 91 1.90 0.94 -15.16
CA LEU A 91 1.93 -0.18 -14.21
C LEU A 91 0.82 -0.05 -13.16
N LEU A 92 0.65 1.13 -12.56
CA LEU A 92 -0.40 1.38 -11.55
C LEU A 92 -1.82 1.32 -12.12
N SER A 93 -2.00 1.63 -13.40
CA SER A 93 -3.31 1.60 -14.07
C SER A 93 -3.73 0.18 -14.49
N TRP A 94 -2.90 -0.83 -14.21
CA TRP A 94 -3.13 -2.19 -14.67
C TRP A 94 -4.20 -2.90 -13.82
N LYS A 95 -5.19 -3.53 -14.49
CA LYS A 95 -6.33 -4.20 -13.84
C LYS A 95 -5.94 -5.24 -12.77
N PRO A 96 -4.86 -6.03 -12.89
CA PRO A 96 -4.43 -6.96 -11.84
C PRO A 96 -4.10 -6.30 -10.51
N PHE A 97 -3.65 -5.04 -10.48
CA PHE A 97 -3.38 -4.33 -9.21
C PHE A 97 -4.64 -4.12 -8.38
N VAL A 98 -5.81 -4.06 -9.00
CA VAL A 98 -7.08 -3.95 -8.28
C VAL A 98 -7.35 -5.24 -7.48
N VAL A 99 -7.11 -6.40 -8.09
CA VAL A 99 -7.26 -7.70 -7.40
C VAL A 99 -6.17 -7.87 -6.35
N LEU A 100 -4.93 -7.53 -6.68
CA LEU A 100 -3.80 -7.63 -5.76
C LEU A 100 -3.97 -6.71 -4.55
N SER A 101 -4.50 -5.50 -4.73
CA SER A 101 -4.82 -4.58 -3.64
C SER A 101 -5.87 -5.14 -2.69
N ARG A 102 -6.89 -5.83 -3.22
CA ARG A 102 -7.91 -6.51 -2.39
C ARG A 102 -7.31 -7.68 -1.62
N LEU A 103 -6.48 -8.49 -2.28
CA LEU A 103 -5.83 -9.65 -1.65
C LEU A 103 -4.88 -9.22 -0.53
N THR A 104 -4.04 -8.21 -0.78
CA THR A 104 -3.11 -7.67 0.21
C THR A 104 -3.83 -7.00 1.38
N PHE A 105 -5.00 -6.39 1.15
CA PHE A 105 -5.85 -5.89 2.22
C PHE A 105 -6.39 -7.02 3.11
N MET A 106 -6.88 -8.12 2.52
CA MET A 106 -7.30 -9.28 3.32
C MET A 106 -6.13 -9.90 4.09
N ALA A 107 -4.96 -10.00 3.46
CA ALA A 107 -3.72 -10.43 4.10
C ALA A 107 -3.35 -9.58 5.29
N TYR A 108 -3.42 -8.26 5.16
CA TYR A 108 -3.12 -7.34 6.24
C TYR A 108 -4.02 -7.55 7.48
N LEU A 109 -5.32 -7.84 7.28
CA LEU A 109 -6.24 -8.09 8.39
C LEU A 109 -6.01 -9.43 9.09
N VAL A 110 -5.68 -10.47 8.34
CA VAL A 110 -5.44 -11.83 8.85
C VAL A 110 -4.08 -11.96 9.52
N HIS A 111 -3.09 -11.23 9.01
CA HIS A 111 -1.70 -11.27 9.45
C HIS A 111 -1.51 -11.18 10.98
N PRO A 112 -2.02 -10.14 11.70
CA PRO A 112 -1.85 -10.06 13.15
C PRO A 112 -2.50 -11.23 13.89
N SER A 113 -3.66 -11.70 13.43
CA SER A 113 -4.37 -12.84 14.03
C SER A 113 -3.55 -14.13 13.93
N VAL A 114 -2.96 -14.40 12.75
CA VAL A 114 -2.12 -15.59 12.54
C VAL A 114 -0.83 -15.50 13.36
N ILE A 115 -0.20 -14.32 13.41
CA ILE A 115 1.00 -14.11 14.24
C ILE A 115 0.70 -14.31 15.72
N MET A 116 -0.42 -13.80 16.24
CA MET A 116 -0.79 -14.02 17.64
C MET A 116 -0.97 -15.50 17.95
N VAL A 117 -1.65 -16.26 17.10
CA VAL A 117 -1.81 -17.72 17.29
C VAL A 117 -0.46 -18.42 17.25
N TYR A 118 0.40 -18.04 16.31
CA TYR A 118 1.74 -18.59 16.19
C TYR A 118 2.59 -18.36 17.44
N LEU A 119 2.58 -17.14 17.98
CA LEU A 119 3.31 -16.77 19.20
C LEU A 119 2.77 -17.48 20.45
N ASN A 120 1.44 -17.64 20.58
CA ASN A 120 0.85 -18.34 21.73
C ASN A 120 1.15 -19.85 21.74
N ASN A 121 1.38 -20.45 20.58
CA ASN A 121 1.74 -21.86 20.45
C ASN A 121 3.24 -22.13 20.63
N GLN A 122 4.06 -21.10 20.90
CA GLN A 122 5.48 -21.30 21.17
C GLN A 122 5.73 -21.63 22.64
N GLU A 123 6.02 -22.89 22.91
CA GLU A 123 6.27 -23.38 24.29
C GLU A 123 7.77 -23.39 24.67
N ALA A 124 8.70 -23.15 23.73
CA ALA A 124 10.14 -23.30 23.95
C ALA A 124 10.99 -22.10 23.48
N LEU A 125 12.19 -21.95 24.07
CA LEU A 125 13.18 -20.92 23.72
C LEU A 125 13.54 -20.99 22.23
N TYR A 126 13.21 -19.93 21.51
CA TYR A 126 13.44 -19.81 20.09
C TYR A 126 14.95 -19.66 19.79
N ALA A 127 15.59 -20.71 19.30
CA ALA A 127 16.98 -20.62 18.84
C ALA A 127 17.02 -19.84 17.53
N SER A 128 17.45 -18.58 17.59
CA SER A 128 17.53 -17.67 16.44
C SER A 128 18.62 -18.12 15.46
N ASN A 129 18.27 -19.00 14.54
CA ASN A 129 19.09 -19.34 13.38
C ASN A 129 18.47 -18.68 12.14
N ASP A 130 19.29 -18.01 11.32
CA ASP A 130 18.85 -17.28 10.12
C ASP A 130 18.06 -18.17 9.15
N VAL A 131 18.47 -19.43 9.00
CA VAL A 131 17.78 -20.41 8.13
C VAL A 131 16.39 -20.73 8.68
N HIS A 132 16.28 -20.91 10.00
CA HIS A 132 15.00 -21.20 10.64
C HIS A 132 14.05 -20.00 10.55
N ASN A 133 14.56 -18.78 10.76
CA ASN A 133 13.79 -17.54 10.62
C ASN A 133 13.28 -17.37 9.18
N ALA A 134 14.11 -17.65 8.17
CA ALA A 134 13.71 -17.57 6.77
C ALA A 134 12.60 -18.58 6.42
N ILE A 135 12.73 -19.82 6.88
CA ILE A 135 11.73 -20.88 6.65
C ILE A 135 10.40 -20.51 7.34
N THR A 136 10.45 -20.08 8.61
CA THR A 136 9.26 -19.67 9.35
C THR A 136 8.56 -18.48 8.70
N TYR A 137 9.32 -17.47 8.26
CA TYR A 137 8.75 -16.32 7.55
C TYR A 137 8.05 -16.73 6.25
N LEU A 138 8.70 -17.56 5.43
CA LEU A 138 8.10 -18.05 4.18
C LEU A 138 6.85 -18.89 4.45
N GLY A 139 6.90 -19.77 5.46
CA GLY A 139 5.76 -20.59 5.87
C GLY A 139 4.56 -19.75 6.31
N LEU A 140 4.78 -18.77 7.19
CA LEU A 140 3.74 -17.86 7.64
C LEU A 140 3.17 -17.01 6.50
N MET A 141 4.02 -16.51 5.60
CA MET A 141 3.57 -15.77 4.42
C MET A 141 2.63 -16.61 3.55
N VAL A 142 3.02 -17.85 3.22
CA VAL A 142 2.17 -18.75 2.42
C VAL A 142 0.82 -18.99 3.09
N ILE A 143 0.82 -19.28 4.40
CA ILE A 143 -0.43 -19.53 5.15
C ILE A 143 -1.34 -18.29 5.13
N ILE A 144 -0.79 -17.10 5.40
CA ILE A 144 -1.56 -15.85 5.46
C ILE A 144 -2.17 -15.56 4.09
N TYR A 145 -1.41 -15.68 3.00
CA TYR A 145 -1.94 -15.46 1.66
C TYR A 145 -2.99 -16.50 1.24
N MET A 146 -2.83 -17.77 1.64
CA MET A 146 -3.83 -18.82 1.40
C MET A 146 -5.15 -18.52 2.10
N VAL A 147 -5.11 -18.20 3.40
CA VAL A 147 -6.31 -17.85 4.18
C VAL A 147 -6.97 -16.58 3.63
N SER A 148 -6.16 -15.59 3.27
CA SER A 148 -6.64 -14.31 2.73
C SER A 148 -7.28 -14.44 1.36
N PHE A 149 -6.76 -15.35 0.53
CA PHE A 149 -7.38 -15.68 -0.75
C PHE A 149 -8.75 -16.33 -0.57
N LEU A 150 -8.87 -17.29 0.37
CA LEU A 150 -10.16 -17.90 0.70
C LEU A 150 -11.17 -16.86 1.23
N LEU A 151 -10.74 -15.97 2.11
CA LEU A 151 -11.58 -14.88 2.62
C LEU A 151 -11.98 -13.90 1.52
N MET A 152 -11.06 -13.58 0.59
CA MET A 152 -11.37 -12.74 -0.56
C MET A 152 -12.49 -13.37 -1.41
N LEU A 153 -12.41 -14.67 -1.72
CA LEU A 153 -13.46 -15.37 -2.49
C LEU A 153 -14.80 -15.43 -1.74
N ALA A 154 -14.76 -15.67 -0.42
CA ALA A 154 -15.95 -15.74 0.41
C ALA A 154 -16.67 -14.38 0.53
N LEU A 155 -15.92 -13.27 0.56
CA LEU A 155 -16.48 -11.92 0.69
C LEU A 155 -16.79 -11.26 -0.66
N GLU A 156 -16.06 -11.58 -1.72
CA GLU A 156 -16.28 -10.96 -3.04
C GLU A 156 -17.60 -11.45 -3.68
N SER A 157 -17.96 -12.73 -3.50
CA SER A 157 -19.21 -13.30 -4.03
C SER A 157 -20.49 -12.62 -3.49
N PRO A 158 -20.69 -12.38 -2.17
CA PRO A 158 -21.86 -11.66 -1.68
C PRO A 158 -21.84 -10.19 -2.08
N VAL A 159 -20.68 -9.53 -2.11
CA VAL A 159 -20.58 -8.11 -2.48
C VAL A 159 -20.98 -7.87 -3.93
N ILE A 160 -20.57 -8.75 -4.85
CA ILE A 160 -20.99 -8.67 -6.26
C ILE A 160 -22.51 -8.92 -6.40
N ALA A 161 -23.07 -9.83 -5.61
CA ALA A 161 -24.51 -10.08 -5.61
C ALA A 161 -25.30 -8.86 -5.08
N LEU A 162 -24.83 -8.25 -4.00
CA LEU A 162 -25.40 -7.03 -3.42
C LEU A 162 -25.37 -5.84 -4.40
N ASP A 163 -24.24 -5.62 -5.07
CA ASP A 163 -24.09 -4.51 -6.03
C ASP A 163 -25.07 -4.67 -7.21
N LYS A 164 -25.25 -5.90 -7.71
CA LYS A 164 -26.25 -6.20 -8.75
C LYS A 164 -27.68 -5.91 -8.31
N VAL A 165 -28.04 -6.27 -7.07
CA VAL A 165 -29.38 -6.00 -6.52
C VAL A 165 -29.60 -4.50 -6.35
N TRP A 166 -28.62 -3.78 -5.81
CA TRP A 166 -28.73 -2.34 -5.57
C TRP A 166 -28.81 -1.53 -6.87
N LEU A 167 -27.99 -1.85 -7.87
CA LEU A 167 -28.05 -1.23 -9.20
C LEU A 167 -29.33 -1.58 -9.98
N ARG A 168 -29.89 -2.79 -9.76
CA ARG A 168 -31.20 -3.16 -10.31
C ARG A 168 -32.31 -2.32 -9.67
N ASN A 169 -32.26 -2.11 -8.35
CA ASN A 169 -33.26 -1.33 -7.64
C ASN A 169 -33.21 0.15 -8.03
N SER A 170 -32.01 0.74 -8.11
CA SER A 170 -31.80 2.14 -8.53
C SER A 170 -32.31 2.43 -9.94
N ARG A 171 -32.19 1.46 -10.86
CA ARG A 171 -32.73 1.57 -12.24
C ARG A 171 -34.24 1.42 -12.32
N LYS A 172 -34.87 0.66 -11.42
CA LYS A 172 -36.33 0.55 -11.35
C LYS A 172 -36.95 1.85 -10.84
N VAL A 173 -36.43 2.39 -9.73
CA VAL A 173 -36.88 3.68 -9.18
C VAL A 173 -36.76 4.81 -10.21
N ALA A 174 -35.65 4.87 -10.96
CA ALA A 174 -35.48 5.89 -12.00
C ALA A 174 -36.42 5.73 -13.22
N ARG A 175 -37.04 4.55 -13.39
CA ARG A 175 -38.01 4.26 -14.46
C ARG A 175 -39.44 4.59 -14.04
N ASP A 176 -39.81 4.31 -12.79
CA ASP A 176 -41.16 4.59 -12.27
C ASP A 176 -41.43 6.10 -12.05
N VAL A 177 -40.38 6.93 -12.02
CA VAL A 177 -40.46 8.39 -11.89
C VAL A 177 -40.59 9.10 -13.25
N ARG A 178 -40.55 8.37 -14.37
CA ARG A 178 -40.71 8.91 -15.73
C ARG A 178 -42.07 8.53 -16.29
#